data_AF-A0A9D1FXM7-F1
#
_entry.id   AF-A0A9D1FXM7-F1
#
_cell.length_a   1.000
_cell.length_b   1.000
_cell.length_c   1.000
_cell.angle_alpha   90.00
_cell.angle_beta   90.00
_cell.angle_gamma   90.00
#
_symmetry.space_group_name_H-M   'P 1'
#
loop_
_entity.id
_entity.type
_entity.pdbx_description
1 polymer ?
#
loop_
_entity_poly.entity_id
_entity_poly.type
_entity_poly.pdbx_seq_one_letter_code
_entity_poly.pdbx_strand_id
1 'polypeptide(L)' 'MELAPTNDDIWFWMMAVLNNTKIMAVKNNIKYPILIEETLNGPCLCQINDHGENLFDIQLENVLNHYPGLREKIIADML' A
#
# COMPACT_ATOMS: atom_id res chain seq x y z
N MET A 1 12.64 9.10 -1.62
CA MET A 1 11.23 9.16 -1.25
C MET A 1 11.17 9.07 0.27
N GLU A 2 10.77 10.14 0.96
CA GLU A 2 11.00 10.27 2.41
C GLU A 2 9.86 9.69 3.27
N LEU A 3 8.61 9.72 2.78
CA LEU A 3 7.45 9.31 3.58
C LEU A 3 7.24 7.79 3.63
N ALA A 4 7.52 7.10 2.51
CA ALA A 4 7.32 5.67 2.37
C ALA A 4 8.46 4.99 1.57
N PRO A 5 9.72 5.04 2.05
CA PRO A 5 10.88 4.59 1.27
C PRO A 5 10.85 3.11 0.86
N THR A 6 10.15 2.25 1.60
CA THR A 6 10.09 0.79 1.35
C THR A 6 8.69 0.30 1.01
N ASN A 7 7.71 1.20 1.02
CA ASN A 7 6.30 0.95 0.73
C ASN A 7 5.83 2.00 -0.29
N ASP A 8 6.41 1.94 -1.48
CA ASP A 8 6.12 2.87 -2.56
C ASP A 8 4.74 2.62 -3.18
N ASP A 9 4.33 1.36 -3.24
CA ASP A 9 3.01 0.89 -3.65
C ASP A 9 1.86 1.61 -2.91
N ILE A 10 1.93 1.71 -1.58
CA ILE A 10 0.92 2.42 -0.79
C ILE A 10 0.95 3.92 -1.08
N TRP A 11 2.14 4.51 -1.22
CA TRP A 11 2.26 5.93 -1.57
C TRP A 11 1.63 6.23 -2.94
N PHE A 12 1.90 5.38 -3.94
CA PHE A 12 1.33 5.54 -5.28
C PHE A 12 -0.19 5.49 -5.28
N TRP A 13 -0.79 4.52 -4.58
CA TRP A 13 -2.25 4.45 -4.45
C TRP A 13 -2.82 5.68 -3.74
N MET A 14 -2.21 6.08 -2.63
CA MET A 14 -2.66 7.25 -1.86
C MET A 14 -2.59 8.54 -2.68
N MET A 15 -1.56 8.71 -3.52
CA MET A 15 -1.47 9.85 -4.43
C MET A 15 -2.53 9.80 -5.53
N ALA A 16 -2.90 8.62 -6.01
CA ALA A 16 -4.00 8.46 -6.95
C ALA A 16 -5.34 8.90 -6.32
N VAL A 17 -5.63 8.44 -5.10
CA VAL A 17 -6.84 8.83 -4.33
C VAL A 17 -6.87 10.34 -4.06
N LEU A 18 -5.74 10.91 -3.60
CA LEU A 18 -5.63 12.34 -3.32
C LEU A 18 -6.03 13.19 -4.53
N ASN A 19 -5.57 12.79 -5.72
CA ASN A 19 -5.80 13.48 -6.99
C ASN A 19 -7.13 13.11 -7.67
N ASN A 20 -8.01 12.34 -7.02
CA ASN A 20 -9.25 11.82 -7.63
C ASN A 20 -8.98 11.09 -8.96
N THR A 21 -7.84 10.40 -9.05
CA THR A 21 -7.48 9.63 -10.22
C THR A 21 -8.47 8.47 -10.35
N LYS A 22 -8.96 8.19 -11.56
CA LYS A 22 -9.86 7.07 -11.78
C LYS A 22 -9.15 5.75 -11.48
N ILE A 23 -9.57 5.08 -10.42
CA ILE A 23 -9.11 3.73 -10.06
C ILE A 23 -10.12 2.73 -10.63
N MET A 24 -9.62 1.70 -11.32
CA MET A 24 -10.47 0.65 -11.90
C MET A 24 -10.01 -0.71 -11.38
N ALA A 25 -10.80 -1.31 -10.49
CA ALA A 25 -10.63 -2.71 -10.15
C ALA A 25 -11.04 -3.58 -11.36
N VAL A 26 -10.14 -4.46 -11.79
CA VAL A 26 -10.44 -5.40 -12.89
C VAL A 26 -11.58 -6.32 -12.44
N LYS A 27 -12.63 -6.42 -13.26
CA LYS A 27 -13.75 -7.32 -12.98
C LYS A 27 -13.23 -8.76 -12.90
N ASN A 28 -13.64 -9.50 -11.87
CA ASN A 28 -13.17 -10.86 -11.58
C ASN A 28 -11.65 -10.94 -11.36
N ASN A 29 -11.04 -9.90 -10.77
CA ASN A 29 -9.66 -9.96 -10.37
C ASN A 29 -9.42 -11.07 -9.33
N ILE A 30 -8.19 -11.57 -9.32
CA ILE A 30 -7.70 -12.44 -8.25
C ILE A 30 -7.58 -11.58 -7.00
N LYS A 31 -8.56 -11.69 -6.09
CA LYS A 31 -8.63 -10.86 -4.87
C LYS A 31 -7.61 -11.25 -3.81
N TYR A 32 -7.21 -12.51 -3.79
CA TYR A 32 -6.32 -13.08 -2.80
C TYR A 32 -5.10 -13.66 -3.49
N PRO A 33 -3.88 -13.48 -2.94
CA PRO A 33 -2.70 -14.12 -3.45
C PRO A 33 -2.94 -15.63 -3.62
N ILE A 34 -2.60 -16.16 -4.79
CA ILE A 34 -2.57 -17.60 -5.02
C ILE A 34 -1.21 -18.09 -4.52
N LEU A 35 -1.23 -19.07 -3.63
CA LEU A 35 -0.03 -19.67 -3.10
C LEU A 35 0.68 -20.47 -4.19
N ILE A 36 1.96 -20.18 -4.40
CA ILE A 36 2.87 -20.92 -5.28
C ILE A 36 3.92 -21.54 -4.38
N GLU A 37 3.93 -22.88 -4.29
CA GLU A 37 4.74 -23.61 -3.29
C GLU A 37 6.23 -23.33 -3.46
N GLU A 38 6.69 -23.20 -4.70
CA GLU A 38 8.06 -22.89 -5.07
C GLU A 38 8.53 -21.52 -4.57
N THR A 39 7.60 -20.59 -4.31
CA THR A 39 7.93 -19.23 -3.83
C THR A 39 7.85 -19.09 -2.31
N LEU A 40 7.49 -20.15 -1.59
CA LEU A 40 7.35 -20.11 -0.13
C LEU A 40 8.69 -20.08 0.61
N ASN A 41 9.75 -20.56 -0.04
CA ASN A 41 11.07 -20.66 0.55
C ASN A 41 11.95 -19.48 0.11
N GLY A 42 12.43 -18.70 1.09
CA GLY A 42 13.31 -17.56 0.86
C GLY A 42 12.75 -16.25 1.40
N PRO A 43 13.55 -15.18 1.42
CA PRO A 43 13.11 -13.89 1.92
C PRO A 43 12.12 -13.24 0.95
N CYS A 44 10.95 -12.82 1.44
CA CYS A 44 10.06 -11.94 0.69
C CYS A 44 10.51 -10.49 0.80
N LEU A 45 10.16 -9.67 -0.19
CA LEU A 45 10.40 -8.23 -0.15
C LEU A 45 9.79 -7.59 1.11
N CYS A 46 8.61 -8.07 1.54
CA CYS A 46 7.99 -7.67 2.79
C CYS A 46 8.89 -7.85 4.03
N GLN A 47 9.57 -8.99 4.14
CA GLN A 47 10.47 -9.30 5.25
C GLN A 47 11.77 -8.50 5.15
N ILE A 48 12.30 -8.34 3.94
CA ILE A 48 13.50 -7.55 3.69
C ILE A 48 13.25 -6.09 4.03
N ASN A 49 12.07 -5.56 3.68
CA ASN A 49 11.77 -4.16 3.87
C ASN A 49 11.40 -3.83 5.31
N ASP A 50 10.60 -4.67 5.98
CA ASP A 50 10.06 -4.35 7.30
C ASP A 50 11.06 -4.53 8.45
N HIS A 51 11.97 -5.50 8.33
CA HIS A 51 12.94 -5.85 9.38
C HIS A 51 12.34 -6.10 10.80
N GLY A 52 11.03 -6.29 10.92
CA GLY A 52 10.33 -6.46 12.20
C GLY A 52 9.97 -5.14 12.89
N GLU A 53 10.06 -4.01 12.18
CA GLU A 53 9.82 -2.67 12.71
C GLU A 53 8.40 -2.14 12.43
N ASN A 54 7.54 -2.93 11.77
CA ASN A 54 6.22 -2.50 11.29
C ASN A 54 6.29 -1.23 10.41
N LEU A 55 7.27 -1.19 9.49
CA LEU A 55 7.51 -0.05 8.61
C LEU A 55 6.31 0.24 7.71
N PHE A 56 5.51 -0.76 7.35
CA PHE A 56 4.26 -0.52 6.61
C PHE A 56 3.35 0.46 7.34
N ASP A 57 3.05 0.20 8.62
CA ASP A 57 2.13 1.02 9.41
C ASP A 57 2.72 2.43 9.64
N ILE A 58 4.02 2.49 9.96
CA ILE A 58 4.73 3.75 10.16
C ILE A 58 4.67 4.60 8.89
N GLN A 59 4.97 4.02 7.73
CA GLN A 59 5.01 4.74 6.46
C GLN A 59 3.61 5.12 5.97
N LEU A 60 2.60 4.27 6.20
CA LEU A 60 1.20 4.60 5.98
C LEU A 60 0.81 5.85 6.77
N GLU A 61 1.09 5.87 8.07
CA GLU A 61 0.78 7.01 8.94
C GLU A 61 1.59 8.26 8.56
N ASN A 62 2.85 8.12 8.16
CA ASN A 62 3.64 9.25 7.63
C ASN A 62 2.94 9.92 6.46
N VAL A 63 2.42 9.15 5.49
CA VAL A 63 1.72 9.69 4.33
C VAL A 63 0.37 10.29 4.73
N LEU A 64 -0.42 9.63 5.58
CA LEU A 64 -1.72 10.13 6.05
C LEU A 64 -1.57 11.46 6.81
N ASN A 65 -0.56 11.57 7.67
CA ASN A 65 -0.31 12.77 8.46
C ASN A 65 0.30 13.91 7.63
N HIS A 66 1.00 13.59 6.55
CA HIS A 66 1.59 14.60 5.65
C HIS A 66 0.55 15.29 4.75
N TYR A 67 -0.51 14.57 4.34
CA TYR A 67 -1.52 15.09 3.40
C TYR A 67 -2.89 15.26 4.07
N PRO A 68 -3.27 16.49 4.47
CA PRO A 68 -4.57 16.76 5.08
C PRO A 68 -5.74 16.35 4.18
N GLY A 69 -6.78 15.75 4.77
CA GLY A 69 -7.99 15.32 4.03
C GLY A 69 -7.86 13.99 3.29
N LEU A 70 -6.65 13.41 3.23
CA LEU A 70 -6.41 12.16 2.51
C LEU A 70 -7.09 10.97 3.19
N ARG A 71 -7.10 10.93 4.53
CA ARG A 71 -7.73 9.86 5.30
C ARG A 71 -9.22 9.75 4.97
N GLU A 72 -9.92 10.89 4.93
CA GLU A 72 -11.34 10.97 4.61
C GLU A 72 -11.61 10.52 3.17
N LYS A 73 -10.75 10.91 2.22
CA LYS A 73 -10.84 10.49 0.82
C LYS A 73 -10.63 8.98 0.65
N ILE A 74 -9.66 8.38 1.36
CA ILE A 74 -9.42 6.93 1.33
C ILE A 74 -10.64 6.19 1.86
N ILE A 75 -11.20 6.62 3.00
CA ILE A 75 -12.42 6.00 3.55
C ILE A 75 -13.56 6.06 2.54
N ALA A 76 -13.73 7.18 1.83
CA ALA A 76 -14.74 7.32 0.78
C ALA A 76 -14.46 6.45 -0.47
N ASP A 77 -13.21 6.20 -0.84
CA ASP A 77 -12.81 5.34 -1.96
C ASP A 77 -13.01 3.84 -1.67
N MET A 78 -12.99 3.46 -0.38
CA MET A 78 -13.17 2.09 0.06
C MET A 78 -14.65 1.63 0.18
N LEU A 79 -15.60 2.56 0.12
CA LEU A 79 -17.06 2.31 0.24
C LEU A 79 -17.71 2.15 -1.13
#